data_AF-A0A7J4MX51-F1
#
_entry.id   AF-A0A7J4MX51-F1
#
_cell.length_a   1.000
_cell.length_b   1.000
_cell.length_c   1.000
_cell.angle_alpha   90.00
_cell.angle_beta   90.00
_cell.angle_gamma   90.00
#
_symmetry.space_group_name_H-M   'P 1'
#
loop_
_entity.id
_entity.type
_entity.pdbx_description
1 polymer ?
#
loop_
_entity_poly.entity_id
_entity_poly.type
_entity_poly.pdbx_seq_one_letter_code
_entity_poly.pdbx_strand_id
1 'polypeptide(L)'
;MDVQQRLGGLLEITESRICLQCLGRHFIDLVEGPGNRLRGEKLQKEFSLKLSGPCMICGDVFDRIDEAAGMVKEKVDELGLEYSSVLVGTRLPPKMVELDDEIRKRLGIQTEGLKRDLNRELGKRVVKLLGCSAEFEDPDLVVMVDFRGDIRVWIQINPLFLEGRYRKLDRGIPQTRWPCRKCRGRGCERCNYTGKMYPTSVEELIAGPILEASRGSDARFHGTGREGMEVR
;
A
#
# COMPACT_ATOMS: atom_id res chain seq x y z
N MET A 1 19.34 7.53 -28.83
CA MET A 1 18.78 6.34 -29.48
C MET A 1 17.40 6.70 -30.00
N ASP A 2 17.18 6.58 -31.30
CA ASP A 2 15.86 6.83 -31.91
C ASP A 2 14.88 5.67 -31.65
N VAL A 3 13.64 5.81 -32.12
CA VAL A 3 12.58 4.81 -31.91
C VAL A 3 12.96 3.47 -32.54
N GLN A 4 13.51 3.45 -33.75
CA GLN A 4 13.84 2.21 -34.48
C GLN A 4 14.96 1.43 -33.79
N GLN A 5 16.04 2.11 -33.41
CA GLN A 5 17.17 1.53 -32.69
C GLN A 5 16.73 0.92 -31.36
N ARG A 6 15.93 1.67 -30.57
CA ARG A 6 15.42 1.18 -29.28
C ARG A 6 14.48 -0.02 -29.46
N LEU A 7 13.65 0.02 -30.49
CA LEU A 7 12.70 -1.05 -30.81
C LEU A 7 13.41 -2.32 -31.22
N GLY A 8 14.43 -2.21 -32.09
CA GLY A 8 15.29 -3.34 -32.45
C GLY A 8 15.94 -3.98 -31.23
N GLY A 9 16.61 -3.19 -30.39
CA GLY A 9 17.27 -3.70 -29.18
C GLY A 9 16.29 -4.31 -28.18
N LEU A 10 15.12 -3.71 -27.96
CA LEU A 10 14.11 -4.25 -27.06
C LEU A 10 13.54 -5.58 -27.57
N LEU A 11 13.22 -5.68 -28.86
CA LEU A 11 12.68 -6.90 -29.47
C LEU A 11 13.72 -8.01 -29.55
N GLU A 12 15.00 -7.68 -29.74
CA GLU A 12 16.09 -8.65 -29.68
C GLU A 12 16.24 -9.23 -28.27
N ILE A 13 16.33 -8.37 -27.26
CA ILE A 13 16.48 -8.80 -25.86
C ILE A 13 15.26 -9.61 -25.38
N THR A 14 14.07 -9.27 -25.87
CA THR A 14 12.81 -9.94 -25.50
C THR A 14 12.38 -11.04 -26.45
N GLU A 15 13.16 -11.37 -27.48
CA GLU A 15 12.78 -12.34 -28.52
C GLU A 15 11.36 -12.08 -29.10
N SER A 16 10.97 -10.80 -29.22
CA SER A 16 9.62 -10.33 -29.57
C SER A 16 8.49 -10.80 -28.65
N ARG A 17 8.80 -11.37 -27.49
CA ARG A 17 7.86 -11.79 -26.44
C ARG A 17 7.60 -10.65 -25.47
N ILE A 18 6.84 -9.66 -25.91
CA ILE A 18 6.54 -8.46 -25.11
C ILE A 18 5.08 -8.04 -25.28
N CYS A 19 4.38 -7.77 -24.17
CA CYS A 19 3.02 -7.26 -24.20
C CYS A 19 3.01 -5.76 -24.56
N LEU A 20 1.85 -5.28 -25.03
CA LEU A 20 1.68 -3.89 -25.47
C LEU A 20 1.92 -2.86 -24.35
N GLN A 21 1.59 -3.21 -23.11
CA GLN A 21 1.86 -2.35 -21.96
C GLN A 21 3.37 -2.18 -21.72
N CYS A 22 4.12 -3.28 -21.65
CA CYS A 22 5.58 -3.24 -21.49
C CYS A 22 6.25 -2.57 -22.68
N LEU A 23 5.80 -2.86 -23.91
CA LEU A 23 6.28 -2.21 -25.12
C LEU A 23 6.12 -0.70 -24.99
N GLY A 24 4.92 -0.18 -24.79
CA GLY A 24 4.74 1.26 -24.69
C GLY A 24 5.41 1.91 -23.48
N ARG A 25 5.55 1.20 -22.35
CA ARG A 25 6.28 1.73 -21.19
C ARG A 25 7.74 2.09 -21.51
N HIS A 26 8.39 1.30 -22.35
CA HIS A 26 9.79 1.52 -22.77
C HIS A 26 9.97 2.70 -23.75
N PHE A 27 8.88 3.33 -24.19
CA PHE A 27 8.89 4.44 -25.15
C PHE A 27 8.16 5.68 -24.64
N ILE A 28 7.90 5.77 -23.32
CA ILE A 28 7.17 6.89 -22.72
C ILE A 28 7.80 8.27 -22.98
N ASP A 29 9.12 8.30 -23.16
CA ASP A 29 9.94 9.47 -23.45
C ASP A 29 10.10 9.78 -24.95
N LEU A 30 9.72 8.86 -25.85
CA LEU A 30 9.91 9.00 -27.30
C LEU A 30 8.61 9.04 -28.10
N VAL A 31 7.53 8.44 -27.58
CA VAL A 31 6.27 8.32 -28.31
C VAL A 31 5.14 8.79 -27.41
N GLU A 32 4.44 9.84 -27.84
CA GLU A 32 3.28 10.32 -27.11
C GLU A 32 2.11 9.31 -27.16
N GLY A 33 1.34 9.26 -26.08
CA GLY A 33 0.15 8.43 -26.00
C GLY A 33 -0.55 8.53 -24.64
N PRO A 34 -1.87 8.32 -24.59
CA PRO A 34 -2.68 8.47 -23.37
C PRO A 34 -2.42 7.37 -22.31
N GLY A 35 -1.65 6.34 -22.65
CA GLY A 35 -1.26 5.26 -21.75
C GLY A 35 -0.27 4.31 -22.42
N ASN A 36 0.43 3.49 -21.63
CA ASN A 36 1.47 2.61 -22.13
C ASN A 36 0.92 1.56 -23.11
N ARG A 37 -0.21 0.91 -22.80
CA ARG A 37 -0.84 -0.04 -23.73
C ARG A 37 -1.12 0.57 -25.11
N LEU A 38 -1.79 1.72 -25.16
CA LEU A 38 -2.14 2.39 -26.42
C LEU A 38 -0.90 2.87 -27.18
N ARG A 39 0.16 3.27 -26.46
CA ARG A 39 1.46 3.57 -27.08
C ARG A 39 2.10 2.31 -27.70
N GLY A 40 1.98 1.16 -27.04
CA GLY A 40 2.41 -0.12 -27.59
C GLY A 40 1.63 -0.52 -28.84
N GLU A 41 0.31 -0.32 -28.85
CA GLU A 41 -0.54 -0.58 -30.02
C GLU A 41 -0.15 0.29 -31.21
N LYS A 42 0.14 1.58 -30.97
CA LYS A 42 0.66 2.49 -31.99
C LYS A 42 1.98 1.98 -32.59
N LEU A 43 2.96 1.63 -31.75
CA LEU A 43 4.25 1.07 -32.18
C LEU A 43 4.08 -0.23 -32.96
N GLN A 44 3.22 -1.14 -32.49
CA GLN A 44 2.95 -2.40 -33.18
C GLN A 44 2.41 -2.16 -34.59
N LYS A 45 1.45 -1.24 -34.73
CA LYS A 45 0.85 -0.91 -36.02
C LYS A 45 1.83 -0.21 -36.96
N GLU A 46 2.55 0.79 -36.47
CA GLU A 46 3.47 1.62 -37.25
C GLU A 46 4.64 0.80 -37.82
N PHE A 47 5.17 -0.15 -37.04
CA PHE A 47 6.31 -0.99 -37.42
C PHE A 47 5.91 -2.40 -37.85
N SER A 48 4.60 -2.70 -37.97
CA SER A 48 4.07 -4.03 -38.33
C SER A 48 4.65 -5.18 -37.51
N LEU A 49 4.77 -4.97 -36.19
CA LEU A 49 5.44 -5.90 -35.29
C LEU A 49 4.64 -7.19 -35.07
N LYS A 50 5.33 -8.32 -35.13
CA LYS A 50 4.78 -9.63 -34.76
C LYS A 50 5.21 -9.97 -33.33
N LEU A 51 4.36 -9.61 -32.37
CA LEU A 51 4.58 -9.89 -30.96
C LEU A 51 4.06 -11.28 -30.59
N SER A 52 4.74 -11.97 -29.71
CA SER A 52 4.36 -13.28 -29.18
C SER A 52 4.20 -13.25 -27.66
N GLY A 53 3.55 -14.27 -27.09
CA GLY A 53 3.33 -14.40 -25.65
C GLY A 53 3.92 -15.69 -25.08
N PRO A 54 4.02 -15.82 -23.75
CA PRO A 54 3.79 -14.77 -22.74
C PRO A 54 4.91 -13.73 -22.69
N CYS A 55 4.61 -12.52 -22.20
CA CYS A 55 5.60 -11.44 -22.10
C CYS A 55 6.78 -11.83 -21.21
N MET A 56 8.00 -11.72 -21.73
CA MET A 56 9.23 -12.01 -20.99
C MET A 56 9.45 -11.07 -19.81
N ILE A 57 9.02 -9.82 -19.91
CA ILE A 57 9.25 -8.81 -18.86
C ILE A 57 8.29 -8.98 -17.70
N CYS A 58 6.99 -9.09 -17.97
CA CYS A 58 5.96 -9.01 -16.93
C CYS A 58 5.12 -10.27 -16.75
N GLY A 59 5.35 -11.31 -17.56
CA GLY A 59 4.55 -12.55 -17.51
C GLY A 59 3.05 -12.30 -17.65
N ASP A 60 2.67 -11.25 -18.40
CA ASP A 60 1.29 -10.81 -18.62
C ASP A 60 0.51 -10.45 -17.34
N VAL A 61 1.22 -10.02 -16.28
CA VAL A 61 0.60 -9.58 -15.01
C VAL A 61 -0.44 -8.46 -15.18
N PHE A 62 -0.32 -7.65 -16.23
CA PHE A 62 -1.28 -6.57 -16.52
C PHE A 62 -2.66 -7.07 -16.90
N ASP A 63 -2.78 -8.29 -17.42
CA ASP A 63 -4.07 -8.90 -17.79
C ASP A 63 -4.88 -9.31 -16.54
N ARG A 64 -4.21 -9.42 -15.39
CA ARG A 64 -4.81 -9.78 -14.09
C ARG A 64 -5.14 -8.58 -13.20
N ILE A 65 -4.96 -7.36 -13.69
CA ILE A 65 -5.19 -6.15 -12.88
C ILE A 65 -6.65 -5.99 -12.50
N ASP A 66 -7.58 -6.28 -13.42
CA ASP A 66 -9.01 -6.09 -13.15
C ASP A 66 -9.52 -7.15 -12.15
N GLU A 67 -9.02 -8.40 -12.24
CA GLU A 67 -9.21 -9.46 -11.23
C GLU A 67 -8.70 -8.99 -9.86
N ALA A 68 -7.46 -8.52 -9.79
CA ALA A 68 -6.86 -8.04 -8.55
C ALA A 68 -7.63 -6.87 -7.94
N ALA A 69 -8.09 -5.92 -8.75
CA ALA A 69 -8.86 -4.77 -8.29
C ALA A 69 -10.24 -5.19 -7.74
N GLY A 70 -10.87 -6.20 -8.35
CA GLY A 70 -12.08 -6.83 -7.83
C GLY A 70 -11.86 -7.46 -6.46
N MET A 71 -10.79 -8.23 -6.28
CA MET A 71 -10.44 -8.82 -4.98
C MET A 71 -10.15 -7.76 -3.90
N VAL A 72 -9.60 -6.61 -4.28
CA VAL A 72 -9.44 -5.47 -3.36
C VAL A 72 -10.80 -4.94 -2.92
N LYS A 73 -11.72 -4.72 -3.87
CA LYS A 73 -13.08 -4.23 -3.60
C LYS A 73 -13.82 -5.16 -2.63
N GLU A 74 -13.84 -6.45 -2.93
CA GLU A 74 -14.48 -7.48 -2.08
C GLU A 74 -13.94 -7.44 -0.66
N LYS A 75 -12.61 -7.42 -0.50
CA LYS A 75 -11.99 -7.41 0.82
C LYS A 75 -12.23 -6.11 1.60
N VAL A 76 -12.31 -4.96 0.93
CA VAL A 76 -12.67 -3.68 1.57
C VAL A 76 -14.12 -3.71 2.03
N ASP A 77 -15.04 -4.21 1.20
CA ASP A 77 -16.47 -4.29 1.50
C ASP A 77 -16.73 -5.21 2.70
N GLU A 78 -16.04 -6.35 2.79
CA GLU A 78 -16.12 -7.28 3.93
C GLU A 78 -15.75 -6.63 5.27
N LEU A 79 -14.85 -5.64 5.26
CA LEU A 79 -14.39 -4.97 6.47
C LEU A 79 -15.34 -3.85 6.93
N GLY A 80 -16.23 -3.36 6.07
CA GLY A 80 -17.21 -2.32 6.41
C GLY A 80 -16.59 -1.04 6.96
N LEU A 81 -15.48 -0.59 6.36
CA LEU A 81 -14.66 0.53 6.83
C LEU A 81 -15.19 1.89 6.33
N GLU A 82 -14.95 2.92 7.12
CA GLU A 82 -15.04 4.32 6.67
C GLU A 82 -13.67 4.77 6.16
N TYR A 83 -13.60 5.23 4.91
CA TYR A 83 -12.36 5.69 4.28
C TYR A 83 -12.67 6.69 3.16
N SER A 84 -11.69 7.53 2.86
CA SER A 84 -11.74 8.55 1.81
C SER A 84 -10.56 8.45 0.85
N SER A 85 -9.48 7.79 1.26
CA SER A 85 -8.24 7.67 0.49
C SER A 85 -7.62 6.28 0.56
N VAL A 86 -6.85 5.92 -0.47
CA VAL A 86 -6.14 4.64 -0.54
C VAL A 86 -4.76 4.78 -1.19
N LEU A 87 -3.80 4.01 -0.69
CA LEU A 87 -2.51 3.78 -1.32
C LEU A 87 -2.42 2.33 -1.79
N VAL A 88 -2.13 2.12 -3.07
CA VAL A 88 -2.01 0.79 -3.65
C VAL A 88 -0.55 0.47 -3.95
N GLY A 89 -0.08 -0.67 -3.46
CA GLY A 89 1.22 -1.23 -3.78
C GLY A 89 1.15 -2.70 -4.19
N THR A 90 2.20 -3.16 -4.84
CA THR A 90 2.31 -4.53 -5.35
C THR A 90 3.59 -5.23 -4.90
N ARG A 91 3.51 -6.55 -4.85
CA ARG A 91 4.66 -7.46 -4.71
C ARG A 91 4.77 -8.30 -5.98
N LEU A 92 5.92 -8.25 -6.62
CA LEU A 92 6.24 -9.01 -7.82
C LEU A 92 7.39 -9.99 -7.52
N PRO A 93 7.56 -11.05 -8.33
CA PRO A 93 8.76 -11.87 -8.27
C PRO A 93 10.02 -10.99 -8.43
N PRO A 94 11.03 -11.09 -7.55
CA PRO A 94 12.24 -10.26 -7.62
C PRO A 94 12.93 -10.33 -9.00
N LYS A 95 13.04 -11.54 -9.55
CA LYS A 95 13.59 -11.79 -10.90
C LYS A 95 12.90 -10.98 -12.01
N MET A 96 11.61 -10.73 -11.87
CA MET A 96 10.82 -9.96 -12.85
C MET A 96 11.20 -8.47 -12.82
N VAL A 97 11.40 -7.93 -11.62
CA VAL A 97 11.83 -6.53 -11.43
C VAL A 97 13.29 -6.37 -11.86
N GLU A 98 14.15 -7.32 -11.48
CA GLU A 98 15.56 -7.35 -11.88
C GLU A 98 15.74 -7.42 -13.40
N LEU A 99 14.96 -8.27 -14.08
CA LEU A 99 14.96 -8.37 -15.54
C LEU A 99 14.55 -7.05 -16.21
N ASP A 100 13.48 -6.40 -15.73
CA ASP A 100 13.07 -5.09 -16.25
C ASP A 100 14.16 -4.02 -16.08
N ASP A 101 14.78 -3.97 -14.91
CA ASP A 101 15.88 -3.04 -14.64
C ASP A 101 17.12 -3.34 -15.49
N GLU A 102 17.43 -4.62 -15.73
CA GLU A 102 18.52 -5.02 -16.61
C GLU A 102 18.26 -4.61 -18.07
N ILE A 103 17.06 -4.85 -18.60
CA ILE A 103 16.66 -4.42 -19.94
C ILE A 103 16.80 -2.90 -20.08
N ARG A 104 16.31 -2.14 -19.10
CA ARG A 104 16.42 -0.68 -19.08
C ARG A 104 17.88 -0.22 -19.07
N LYS A 105 18.75 -0.87 -18.29
CA LYS A 105 20.20 -0.59 -18.25
C LYS A 105 20.89 -0.90 -19.57
N ARG A 106 20.62 -2.07 -20.17
CA ARG A 106 21.20 -2.49 -21.46
C ARG A 106 20.82 -1.54 -22.59
N LEU A 107 19.58 -1.03 -22.57
CA LEU A 107 19.10 -0.03 -23.52
C LEU A 107 19.52 1.41 -23.17
N GLY A 108 20.12 1.64 -22.00
CA GLY A 108 20.50 2.99 -21.55
C GLY A 108 19.31 3.93 -21.37
N ILE A 109 18.14 3.41 -21.00
CA ILE A 109 16.89 4.20 -20.86
C ILE A 109 16.54 4.44 -19.39
N GLN A 110 15.86 5.56 -19.12
CA GLN A 110 15.43 5.97 -17.78
C GLN A 110 13.90 5.97 -17.63
N THR A 111 13.20 5.19 -18.46
CA THR A 111 11.73 5.06 -18.40
C THR A 111 11.27 4.48 -17.07
N GLU A 112 9.98 4.55 -16.79
CA GLU A 112 9.40 3.97 -15.57
C GLU A 112 9.61 2.45 -15.48
N GLY A 113 9.95 1.96 -14.28
CA GLY A 113 10.09 0.53 -14.00
C GLY A 113 8.74 -0.19 -13.83
N LEU A 114 8.76 -1.51 -14.06
CA LEU A 114 7.56 -2.38 -14.07
C LEU A 114 6.68 -2.21 -12.83
N LYS A 115 7.28 -2.23 -11.64
CA LYS A 115 6.55 -2.15 -10.37
C LYS A 115 5.77 -0.84 -10.24
N ARG A 116 6.35 0.27 -10.68
CA ARG A 116 5.73 1.60 -10.58
C ARG A 116 4.57 1.74 -11.57
N ASP A 117 4.72 1.22 -12.80
CA ASP A 117 3.64 1.17 -13.77
C ASP A 117 2.48 0.29 -13.30
N LEU A 118 2.78 -0.88 -12.76
CA LEU A 118 1.77 -1.79 -12.21
C LEU A 118 1.01 -1.15 -11.03
N ASN A 119 1.71 -0.53 -10.08
CA ASN A 119 1.09 0.21 -8.98
C ASN A 119 0.15 1.31 -9.49
N ARG A 120 0.57 2.08 -10.50
CA ARG A 120 -0.27 3.14 -11.08
C ARG A 120 -1.50 2.58 -11.76
N GLU A 121 -1.36 1.56 -12.60
CA GLU A 121 -2.48 1.02 -13.35
C GLU A 121 -3.50 0.30 -12.45
N LEU A 122 -3.01 -0.46 -11.46
CA LEU A 122 -3.87 -1.07 -10.45
C LEU A 122 -4.53 -0.01 -9.56
N GLY A 123 -3.77 0.99 -9.11
CA GLY A 123 -4.27 2.10 -8.30
C GLY A 123 -5.44 2.81 -8.97
N LYS A 124 -5.33 3.12 -10.28
CA LYS A 124 -6.44 3.71 -11.06
C LYS A 124 -7.72 2.87 -11.02
N ARG A 125 -7.63 1.53 -11.14
CA ARG A 125 -8.80 0.64 -11.04
C ARG A 125 -9.38 0.67 -9.64
N VAL A 126 -8.54 0.48 -8.63
CA VAL A 126 -8.96 0.40 -7.22
C VAL A 126 -9.66 1.69 -6.79
N VAL A 127 -9.05 2.85 -7.04
CA VAL A 127 -9.63 4.18 -6.75
C VAL A 127 -11.00 4.33 -7.41
N LYS A 128 -11.12 3.97 -8.69
CA LYS A 128 -12.38 4.03 -9.43
C LYS A 128 -13.44 3.09 -8.84
N LEU A 129 -13.07 1.86 -8.49
CA LEU A 129 -13.99 0.87 -7.93
C LEU A 129 -14.44 1.20 -6.51
N LEU A 130 -13.54 1.75 -5.70
CA LEU A 130 -13.80 2.14 -4.31
C LEU A 130 -14.49 3.50 -4.18
N GLY A 131 -14.42 4.35 -5.21
CA GLY A 131 -14.99 5.70 -5.18
C GLY A 131 -14.25 6.66 -4.24
N CYS A 132 -12.95 6.42 -4.00
CA CYS A 132 -12.10 7.22 -3.10
C CYS A 132 -11.00 7.96 -3.87
N SER A 133 -10.08 8.66 -3.18
CA SER A 133 -8.90 9.29 -3.76
C SER A 133 -7.63 8.44 -3.59
N ALA A 134 -6.60 8.69 -4.40
CA ALA A 134 -5.26 8.18 -4.14
C ALA A 134 -4.51 9.17 -3.24
N GLU A 135 -3.97 8.69 -2.12
CA GLU A 135 -3.10 9.46 -1.20
C GLU A 135 -1.80 8.69 -0.97
N PHE A 136 -0.66 9.37 -1.01
CA PHE A 136 0.67 8.75 -0.98
C PHE A 136 1.41 8.98 0.34
N GLU A 137 1.06 10.04 1.08
CA GLU A 137 1.74 10.39 2.32
C GLU A 137 0.99 9.87 3.54
N ASP A 138 -0.32 10.16 3.64
CA ASP A 138 -1.16 9.79 4.78
C ASP A 138 -2.51 9.18 4.33
N PRO A 139 -2.51 7.99 3.72
CA PRO A 139 -3.73 7.34 3.26
C PRO A 139 -4.52 6.72 4.42
N ASP A 140 -5.84 6.60 4.28
CA ASP A 140 -6.67 5.86 5.25
C ASP A 140 -6.39 4.35 5.17
N LEU A 141 -6.27 3.84 3.93
CA LEU A 141 -6.04 2.43 3.63
C LEU A 141 -4.77 2.24 2.81
N VAL A 142 -3.92 1.29 3.23
CA VAL A 142 -2.81 0.79 2.41
C VAL A 142 -3.15 -0.62 1.92
N VAL A 143 -3.32 -0.75 0.61
CA VAL A 143 -3.62 -2.01 -0.07
C VAL A 143 -2.35 -2.58 -0.66
N MET A 144 -2.06 -3.85 -0.35
CA MET A 144 -0.94 -4.60 -0.90
C MET A 144 -1.43 -5.81 -1.68
N VAL A 145 -1.04 -5.89 -2.95
CA VAL A 145 -1.42 -7.01 -3.83
C VAL A 145 -0.18 -7.83 -4.22
N ASP A 146 -0.19 -9.13 -3.93
CA ASP A 146 0.85 -10.07 -4.38
C ASP A 146 0.55 -10.65 -5.75
N PHE A 147 1.55 -10.64 -6.62
CA PHE A 147 1.53 -11.30 -7.93
C PHE A 147 2.60 -12.39 -8.06
N ARG A 148 3.22 -12.84 -6.96
CA ARG A 148 4.23 -13.92 -7.00
C ARG A 148 3.65 -15.32 -7.26
N GLY A 149 2.34 -15.46 -7.25
CA GLY A 149 1.58 -16.68 -7.53
C GLY A 149 0.11 -16.34 -7.75
N ASP A 150 -0.78 -17.03 -7.04
CA ASP A 150 -2.18 -16.60 -6.91
C ASP A 150 -2.25 -15.21 -6.28
N ILE A 151 -3.21 -14.40 -6.74
CA ILE A 151 -3.36 -13.05 -6.22
C ILE A 151 -3.74 -13.12 -4.75
N ARG A 152 -3.02 -12.34 -3.94
CA ARG A 152 -3.31 -12.18 -2.51
C ARG A 152 -3.39 -10.71 -2.19
N VAL A 153 -4.45 -10.32 -1.49
CA VAL A 153 -4.68 -8.93 -1.08
C VAL A 153 -4.53 -8.81 0.43
N TRP A 154 -3.78 -7.81 0.89
CA TRP A 154 -3.74 -7.38 2.28
C TRP A 154 -4.16 -5.92 2.38
N ILE A 155 -4.93 -5.61 3.41
CA ILE A 155 -5.36 -4.25 3.72
C ILE A 155 -4.76 -3.92 5.08
N GLN A 156 -4.04 -2.80 5.13
CA GLN A 156 -3.63 -2.17 6.37
C GLN A 156 -4.49 -0.91 6.54
N ILE A 157 -5.08 -0.77 7.72
CA ILE A 157 -5.84 0.41 8.12
C ILE A 157 -4.86 1.31 8.87
N ASN A 158 -4.69 2.55 8.41
CA ASN A 158 -3.84 3.51 9.11
C ASN A 158 -4.53 4.02 10.38
N PRO A 159 -3.77 4.27 11.45
CA PRO A 159 -4.33 4.70 12.72
C PRO A 159 -4.85 6.15 12.64
N LEU A 160 -5.89 6.45 13.41
CA LEU A 160 -6.33 7.82 13.62
C LEU A 160 -5.38 8.54 14.59
N PHE A 161 -4.92 9.73 14.19
CA PHE A 161 -4.17 10.63 15.07
C PHE A 161 -5.10 11.71 15.60
N LEU A 162 -5.23 11.76 16.93
CA LEU A 162 -6.07 12.73 17.63
C LEU A 162 -5.19 13.57 18.55
N GLU A 163 -5.21 14.88 18.35
CA GLU A 163 -4.55 15.85 19.21
C GLU A 163 -5.57 16.56 20.09
N GLY A 164 -5.21 16.80 21.35
CA GLY A 164 -6.04 17.56 22.26
C GLY A 164 -5.30 17.96 23.52
N ARG A 165 -6.03 18.54 24.46
CA ARG A 165 -5.54 18.89 25.79
C ARG A 165 -6.46 18.28 26.83
N TYR A 166 -5.89 17.74 27.90
CA TYR A 166 -6.66 17.27 29.05
C TYR A 166 -6.37 18.13 30.27
N ARG A 167 -7.32 18.18 31.19
CA ARG A 167 -7.11 18.71 32.55
C ARG A 167 -7.34 17.57 33.52
N LYS A 168 -6.34 17.29 34.36
CA LYS A 168 -6.46 16.26 35.38
C LYS A 168 -6.99 16.91 36.66
N LEU A 169 -8.25 16.66 36.99
CA LEU A 169 -8.89 17.29 38.15
C LEU A 169 -8.69 16.47 39.44
N ASP A 170 -8.48 15.17 39.30
CA ASP A 170 -8.30 14.22 40.41
C ASP A 170 -6.84 13.81 40.62
N ARG A 171 -6.44 13.68 41.88
CA ARG A 171 -5.15 13.10 42.27
C ARG A 171 -5.27 11.57 42.36
N GLY A 172 -4.13 10.87 42.36
CA GLY A 172 -4.09 9.43 42.57
C GLY A 172 -4.28 8.58 41.31
N ILE A 173 -4.50 9.20 40.14
CA ILE A 173 -4.46 8.51 38.84
C ILE A 173 -3.13 8.81 38.11
N PRO A 174 -2.47 7.80 37.52
CA PRO A 174 -1.31 8.02 36.67
C PRO A 174 -1.71 8.61 35.31
N GLN A 175 -0.74 9.25 34.65
CA GLN A 175 -0.92 9.74 33.28
C GLN A 175 -1.11 8.58 32.28
N THR A 176 -0.24 7.57 32.35
CA THR A 176 -0.28 6.38 31.46
C THR A 176 -0.72 5.14 32.20
N ARG A 177 -1.15 4.10 31.47
CA ARG A 177 -1.51 2.79 32.04
C ARG A 177 -0.29 2.15 32.71
N TRP A 178 -0.47 1.60 33.92
CA TRP A 178 0.60 0.90 34.65
C TRP A 178 0.28 -0.60 34.77
N PRO A 179 0.92 -1.47 33.96
CA PRO A 179 0.77 -2.91 34.08
C PRO A 179 1.26 -3.43 35.44
N CYS A 180 0.57 -4.44 35.97
CA CYS A 180 0.97 -5.11 37.20
C CYS A 180 2.40 -5.64 37.11
N ARG A 181 3.25 -5.29 38.07
CA ARG A 181 4.67 -5.68 38.08
C ARG A 181 4.90 -7.19 38.15
N LYS A 182 3.95 -7.95 38.72
CA LYS A 182 4.04 -9.42 38.85
C LYS A 182 3.67 -10.14 37.54
N CYS A 183 2.54 -9.79 36.94
CA CYS A 183 1.99 -10.51 35.78
C CYS A 183 2.20 -9.79 34.44
N ARG A 184 2.76 -8.58 34.43
CA ARG A 184 3.01 -7.75 33.26
C ARG A 184 1.77 -7.53 32.39
N GLY A 185 0.62 -7.25 33.01
CA GLY A 185 -0.63 -7.01 32.28
C GLY A 185 -1.56 -8.21 32.13
N ARG A 186 -1.09 -9.45 32.36
CA ARG A 186 -1.91 -10.67 32.14
C ARG A 186 -3.07 -10.89 33.10
N GLY A 187 -3.08 -10.24 34.26
CA GLY A 187 -3.94 -10.58 35.39
C GLY A 187 -3.31 -11.63 36.31
N CYS A 188 -3.38 -11.41 37.62
CA CYS A 188 -3.03 -12.38 38.66
C CYS A 188 -3.70 -11.98 39.99
N GLU A 189 -3.66 -12.88 40.97
CA GLU A 189 -4.22 -12.66 42.31
C GLU A 189 -3.74 -11.33 42.94
N ARG A 190 -2.46 -10.96 42.78
CA ARG A 190 -1.91 -9.70 43.32
C ARG A 190 -2.63 -8.44 42.82
N CYS A 191 -3.10 -8.44 41.58
CA CYS A 191 -3.81 -7.30 40.99
C CYS A 191 -5.31 -7.55 40.86
N ASN A 192 -5.85 -8.52 41.63
CA ASN A 192 -7.25 -8.94 41.52
C ASN A 192 -7.64 -9.25 40.07
N TYR A 193 -6.74 -9.90 39.33
CA TYR A 193 -6.91 -10.31 37.93
C TYR A 193 -7.10 -9.17 36.90
N THR A 194 -7.01 -7.90 37.32
CA THR A 194 -7.13 -6.74 36.41
C THR A 194 -5.95 -6.57 35.45
N GLY A 195 -4.80 -7.12 35.83
CA GLY A 195 -3.54 -6.91 35.10
C GLY A 195 -2.90 -5.55 35.34
N LYS A 196 -3.49 -4.67 36.16
CA LYS A 196 -3.06 -3.27 36.37
C LYS A 196 -2.54 -3.02 37.80
N MET A 197 -1.76 -1.97 37.98
CA MET A 197 -1.34 -1.47 39.31
C MET A 197 -2.34 -0.46 39.88
N TYR A 198 -2.96 0.33 39.01
CA TYR A 198 -3.98 1.32 39.35
C TYR A 198 -5.26 1.03 38.54
N PRO A 199 -6.45 1.39 39.03
CA PRO A 199 -7.71 1.06 38.35
C PRO A 199 -7.82 1.65 36.94
N THR A 200 -7.32 2.88 36.75
CA THR A 200 -7.37 3.62 35.47
C THR A 200 -6.20 4.60 35.37
N SER A 201 -6.09 5.29 34.24
CA SER A 201 -5.14 6.37 33.95
C SER A 201 -5.79 7.45 33.09
N VAL A 202 -5.13 8.60 32.94
CA VAL A 202 -5.56 9.64 31.99
C VAL A 202 -5.65 9.08 30.57
N GLU A 203 -4.63 8.34 30.13
CA GLU A 203 -4.60 7.61 28.86
C GLU A 203 -5.84 6.74 28.67
N GLU A 204 -6.20 5.91 29.66
CA GLU A 204 -7.33 4.98 29.56
C GLU A 204 -8.68 5.71 29.52
N LEU A 205 -8.82 6.81 30.26
CA LEU A 205 -10.03 7.65 30.25
C LEU A 205 -10.23 8.37 28.92
N ILE A 206 -9.16 8.80 28.26
CA ILE A 206 -9.22 9.44 26.94
C ILE A 206 -9.43 8.38 25.85
N ALA A 207 -8.68 7.28 25.88
CA ALA A 207 -8.71 6.26 24.85
C ALA A 207 -10.03 5.48 24.81
N GLY A 208 -10.68 5.23 25.95
CA GLY A 208 -11.90 4.42 26.03
C GLY A 208 -13.02 4.90 25.09
N PRO A 209 -13.52 6.14 25.23
CA PRO A 209 -14.55 6.68 24.35
C PRO A 209 -14.14 6.74 22.87
N ILE A 210 -12.85 6.97 22.60
CA ILE A 210 -12.31 7.03 21.22
C ILE A 210 -12.35 5.64 20.58
N LEU A 211 -11.91 4.59 21.29
CA LEU A 211 -11.93 3.22 20.79
C LEU A 211 -13.36 2.73 20.57
N GLU A 212 -14.28 3.08 21.47
CA GLU A 212 -15.70 2.77 21.29
C GLU A 212 -16.28 3.45 20.04
N ALA A 213 -16.02 4.76 19.86
CA ALA A 213 -16.52 5.51 18.73
C ALA A 213 -15.90 5.07 17.39
N SER A 214 -14.59 4.83 17.35
CA SER A 214 -13.85 4.44 16.15
C SER A 214 -13.90 2.94 15.83
N ARG A 215 -14.40 2.12 16.76
CA ARG A 215 -14.29 0.65 16.73
C ARG A 215 -12.83 0.16 16.58
N GLY A 216 -11.89 0.95 17.09
CA GLY A 216 -10.46 0.64 17.08
C GLY A 216 -10.12 -0.53 18.01
N SER A 217 -9.02 -1.22 17.71
CA SER A 217 -8.55 -2.38 18.49
C SER A 217 -7.57 -2.04 19.61
N ASP A 218 -6.83 -0.93 19.48
CA ASP A 218 -5.85 -0.48 20.47
C ASP A 218 -5.58 1.02 20.31
N ALA A 219 -5.04 1.65 21.36
CA ALA A 219 -4.69 3.07 21.37
C ALA A 219 -3.28 3.27 21.93
N ARG A 220 -2.60 4.32 21.44
CA ARG A 220 -1.32 4.77 22.00
C ARG A 220 -1.42 6.23 22.39
N PHE A 221 -1.13 6.51 23.65
CA PHE A 221 -1.15 7.87 24.17
C PHE A 221 0.26 8.47 24.24
N HIS A 222 0.39 9.71 23.74
CA HIS A 222 1.57 10.53 23.91
C HIS A 222 1.19 11.85 24.60
N GLY A 223 1.75 12.08 25.79
CA GLY A 223 1.64 13.36 26.48
C GLY A 223 2.92 14.18 26.32
N THR A 224 2.79 15.46 25.97
CA THR A 224 3.92 16.40 25.98
C THR A 224 4.30 16.72 27.42
N GLY A 225 5.23 15.94 27.97
CA GLY A 225 5.61 16.00 29.39
C GLY A 225 4.82 15.01 30.25
N ARG A 226 5.18 14.94 31.53
CA ARG A 226 4.60 13.97 32.48
C ARG A 226 4.45 14.58 33.86
N GLU A 227 3.26 14.46 34.39
CA GLU A 227 2.91 14.84 35.75
C GLU A 227 2.97 13.65 36.71
N GLY A 228 3.24 13.95 37.98
CA GLY A 228 3.15 12.97 39.05
C GLY A 228 1.71 12.54 39.31
N MET A 229 1.52 11.38 39.93
CA MET A 229 0.20 10.89 40.31
C MET A 229 -0.56 11.85 41.23
N GLU A 230 0.18 12.55 42.08
CA GLU A 230 -0.36 13.52 43.03
C GLU A 230 -0.58 14.91 42.41
N VAL A 231 -0.20 15.15 41.16
CA VAL A 231 -0.36 16.45 40.50
C VAL A 231 -1.71 16.51 39.76
N ARG A 232 -2.34 17.70 39.74
CA ARG A 232 -3.53 18.05 38.96
C ARG A 232 -3.13 18.87 37.75
#